data_AF-A0A6H9YR99-F1
#
_entry.id   AF-A0A6H9YR99-F1
#
_cell.length_a   1.000
_cell.length_b   1.000
_cell.length_c   1.000
_cell.angle_alpha   90.00
_cell.angle_beta   90.00
_cell.angle_gamma   90.00
#
_symmetry.space_group_name_H-M   'P 1'
#
loop_
_entity.id
_entity.type
_entity.pdbx_description
1 polymer ?
#
loop_
_entity_poly.entity_id
_entity_poly.type
_entity_poly.pdbx_seq_one_letter_code
_entity_poly.pdbx_strand_id
1 'polypeptide(L)'
;MLLEPLNHWVLTELPRLNRSILAGAKPPGTLVAEFSRSVLADLPPPEELDPADARRLTVLLGLSGSCVARHFQEEDLSRKARPRESFAALRAGSCGIPFPDYFARLTRTTRTGHPARDCYASLVRWNVPTIEVRIGGGPVVSVLPGCFADLRVRTYTGDPSEVSFFELLKKSEALELAANQALAPIADGDVHILSAEAERRTRLATALLLDVAHLNHDFAKRPPDRGGLRPGHFMDVFRQFAVHWERGDVPPSGAQDPEFHRRDFLLGIAFPDYDTHIRRNFPAMLDEERRTLTALMGRPSLTAALLEALGLDDATLEAMTFEQTRAALRRHPMLGAWYCLLNANAKVGAVHLMLAEKYLFKPQHIRDTTGVGDRPLVSNRTGTTGMDEPMLVRLARARQRHALRRFGPPTVRRPDRSLLNAPDLEDTRPGFTADVTLVGSRS
;
A
#
# COMPACT_ATOMS: atom_id res chain seq x y z
N MET A 1 -19.41 24.91 -6.29
CA MET A 1 -18.16 25.14 -7.06
C MET A 1 -16.92 25.37 -6.18
N LEU A 2 -16.85 24.82 -4.95
CA LEU A 2 -15.72 25.08 -4.04
C LEU A 2 -14.53 24.12 -4.24
N LEU A 3 -14.76 22.94 -4.81
CA LEU A 3 -13.73 21.91 -4.95
C LEU A 3 -12.66 22.23 -6.00
N GLU A 4 -13.00 22.95 -7.08
CA GLU A 4 -12.04 23.26 -8.15
C GLU A 4 -10.95 24.26 -7.72
N PRO A 5 -11.27 25.42 -7.11
CA PRO A 5 -10.26 26.33 -6.57
C PRO A 5 -9.35 25.66 -5.54
N LEU A 6 -9.93 24.86 -4.63
CA LEU A 6 -9.16 24.13 -3.63
C LEU A 6 -8.23 23.09 -4.28
N ASN A 7 -8.75 22.32 -5.23
CA ASN A 7 -7.95 21.34 -5.95
C ASN A 7 -6.76 22.01 -6.66
N HIS A 8 -7.01 23.16 -7.31
CA HIS A 8 -5.95 23.94 -7.91
C HIS A 8 -4.90 24.36 -6.86
N TRP A 9 -5.32 24.91 -5.73
CA TRP A 9 -4.44 25.32 -4.64
C TRP A 9 -3.56 24.17 -4.12
N VAL A 10 -4.13 22.97 -3.91
CA VAL A 10 -3.38 21.78 -3.47
C VAL A 10 -2.36 21.33 -4.52
N LEU A 11 -2.64 21.54 -5.81
CA LEU A 11 -1.73 21.14 -6.88
C LEU A 11 -0.61 22.15 -7.15
N THR A 12 -0.81 23.43 -6.79
CA THR A 12 0.13 24.52 -7.11
C THR A 12 0.76 25.12 -5.85
N GLU A 13 -0.06 25.71 -4.99
CA GLU A 13 0.38 26.49 -3.85
C GLU A 13 0.89 25.64 -2.69
N LEU A 14 0.23 24.51 -2.38
CA LEU A 14 0.68 23.63 -1.29
C LEU A 14 2.12 23.10 -1.54
N PRO A 15 2.44 22.48 -2.71
CA PRO A 15 3.81 22.14 -3.09
C PRO A 15 4.79 23.29 -3.00
N ARG A 16 4.41 24.47 -3.51
CA ARG A 16 5.27 25.66 -3.52
C ARG A 16 5.62 26.10 -2.10
N LEU A 17 4.62 26.18 -1.21
CA LEU A 17 4.80 26.57 0.19
C LEU A 17 5.64 25.53 0.95
N ASN A 18 5.37 24.24 0.77
CA ASN A 18 6.15 23.18 1.39
C ASN A 18 7.62 23.25 0.99
N ARG A 19 7.94 23.42 -0.31
CA ARG A 19 9.32 23.58 -0.77
C ARG A 19 9.99 24.83 -0.16
N SER A 20 9.27 25.95 -0.08
CA SER A 20 9.82 27.17 0.55
C SER A 20 10.10 26.99 2.05
N ILE A 21 9.25 26.28 2.78
CA ILE A 21 9.44 26.01 4.22
C ILE A 21 10.60 25.03 4.42
N LEU A 22 10.66 23.95 3.64
CA LEU A 22 11.75 22.97 3.65
C LEU A 22 13.11 23.59 3.35
N ALA A 23 13.14 24.60 2.47
CA ALA A 23 14.34 25.37 2.15
C ALA A 23 14.69 26.45 3.19
N GLY A 24 13.90 26.61 4.25
CA GLY A 24 14.08 27.66 5.27
C GLY A 24 13.72 29.08 4.80
N ALA A 25 13.18 29.23 3.59
CA ALA A 25 12.83 30.53 3.02
C ALA A 25 11.54 31.13 3.61
N LYS A 26 10.69 30.30 4.22
CA LYS A 26 9.44 30.72 4.88
C LYS A 26 9.23 29.96 6.19
N PRO A 27 8.66 30.59 7.23
CA PRO A 27 8.31 29.89 8.46
C PRO A 27 7.04 29.03 8.28
N PRO A 28 6.85 27.96 9.09
CA PRO A 28 5.66 27.09 9.08
C PRO A 28 4.34 27.85 9.17
N GLY A 29 4.29 28.94 9.95
CA GLY A 29 3.10 29.79 10.09
C GLY A 29 2.58 30.38 8.78
N THR A 30 3.43 30.48 7.74
CA THR A 30 2.99 30.94 6.42
C THR A 30 2.02 29.96 5.77
N LEU A 31 2.25 28.65 5.90
CA LEU A 31 1.34 27.63 5.38
C LEU A 31 -0.02 27.72 6.09
N VAL A 32 -0.02 27.88 7.41
CA VAL A 32 -1.25 28.01 8.21
C VAL A 32 -2.05 29.24 7.82
N ALA A 33 -1.40 30.39 7.63
CA ALA A 33 -2.08 31.63 7.22
C ALA A 33 -2.69 31.50 5.82
N GLU A 34 -1.94 30.96 4.85
CA GLU A 34 -2.41 30.75 3.48
C GLU A 34 -3.53 29.71 3.41
N PHE A 35 -3.38 28.59 4.11
CA PHE A 35 -4.39 27.52 4.16
C PHE A 35 -5.68 28.02 4.83
N SER A 36 -5.58 28.79 5.92
CA SER A 36 -6.75 29.36 6.59
C SER A 36 -7.53 30.31 5.67
N ARG A 37 -6.82 31.24 5.02
CA ARG A 37 -7.43 32.27 4.18
C ARG A 37 -7.96 31.75 2.86
N SER A 38 -7.18 30.92 2.16
CA SER A 38 -7.45 30.52 0.77
C SER A 38 -8.26 29.22 0.66
N VAL A 39 -8.39 28.48 1.76
CA VAL A 39 -9.10 27.19 1.77
C VAL A 39 -10.12 27.12 2.89
N LEU A 40 -9.70 27.24 4.15
CA LEU A 40 -10.56 26.84 5.26
C LEU A 40 -11.73 27.80 5.50
N ALA A 41 -11.56 29.10 5.26
CA ALA A 41 -12.55 30.13 5.56
C ALA A 41 -13.91 29.89 4.87
N ASP A 42 -13.88 29.41 3.63
CA ASP A 42 -15.07 29.27 2.78
C ASP A 42 -15.66 27.85 2.77
N LEU A 43 -15.12 26.92 3.56
CA LEU A 43 -15.60 25.54 3.59
C LEU A 43 -17.07 25.47 4.06
N PRO A 44 -17.95 24.74 3.35
CA PRO A 44 -19.31 24.51 3.79
C PRO A 44 -19.34 23.55 5.00
N PRO A 45 -20.43 23.50 5.76
CA PRO A 45 -20.65 22.43 6.73
C PRO A 45 -20.47 21.04 6.08
N PRO A 46 -19.73 20.10 6.71
CA PRO A 46 -19.47 18.80 6.10
C PRO A 46 -20.71 17.98 5.77
N GLU A 47 -21.81 18.21 6.47
CA GLU A 47 -23.08 17.50 6.30
C GLU A 47 -23.87 17.96 5.05
N GLU A 48 -23.51 19.10 4.47
CA GLU A 48 -24.11 19.61 3.22
C GLU A 48 -23.47 19.03 1.96
N LEU A 49 -22.31 18.35 2.11
CA LEU A 49 -21.61 17.72 1.01
C LEU A 49 -22.21 16.35 0.71
N ASP A 50 -22.28 16.00 -0.58
CA ASP A 50 -22.52 14.61 -0.95
C ASP A 50 -21.29 13.74 -0.62
N PRO A 51 -21.44 12.42 -0.52
CA PRO A 51 -20.33 11.53 -0.16
C PRO A 51 -19.14 11.56 -1.14
N ALA A 52 -19.34 11.86 -2.43
CA ALA A 52 -18.27 11.91 -3.42
C ALA A 52 -17.45 13.20 -3.29
N ASP A 53 -18.11 14.33 -3.08
CA ASP A 53 -17.52 15.61 -2.73
C ASP A 53 -16.76 15.52 -1.40
N ALA A 54 -17.35 14.85 -0.40
CA ALA A 54 -16.70 14.63 0.89
C ALA A 54 -15.40 13.82 0.75
N ARG A 55 -15.37 12.79 -0.11
CA ARG A 55 -14.14 12.01 -0.38
C ARG A 55 -13.08 12.87 -1.04
N ARG A 56 -13.43 13.62 -2.08
CA ARG A 56 -12.50 14.56 -2.74
C ARG A 56 -11.92 15.55 -1.75
N LEU A 57 -12.77 16.18 -0.93
CA LEU A 57 -12.34 17.12 0.09
C LEU A 57 -11.47 16.45 1.16
N THR A 58 -11.76 15.20 1.55
CA THR A 58 -10.95 14.42 2.50
C THR A 58 -9.52 14.23 1.98
N VAL A 59 -9.34 13.98 0.68
CA VAL A 59 -7.98 13.91 0.07
C VAL A 59 -7.26 15.25 0.19
N LEU A 60 -7.90 16.33 -0.24
CA LEU A 60 -7.30 17.67 -0.32
C LEU A 60 -6.91 18.21 1.06
N LEU A 61 -7.83 18.10 2.03
CA LEU A 61 -7.60 18.53 3.41
C LEU A 61 -6.66 17.58 4.16
N GLY A 62 -6.68 16.27 3.84
CA GLY A 62 -5.79 15.28 4.42
C GLY A 62 -4.33 15.57 4.12
N LEU A 63 -4.00 15.76 2.83
CA LEU A 63 -2.66 16.19 2.40
C LEU A 63 -2.22 17.49 3.09
N SER A 64 -3.10 18.50 3.08
CA SER A 64 -2.81 19.82 3.67
C SER A 64 -2.58 19.75 5.18
N GLY A 65 -3.40 18.97 5.90
CA GLY A 65 -3.27 18.76 7.34
C GLY A 65 -1.96 18.06 7.70
N SER A 66 -1.54 17.06 6.93
CA SER A 66 -0.25 16.38 7.16
C SER A 66 0.95 17.29 6.92
N CYS A 67 0.85 18.25 6.00
CA CYS A 67 1.87 19.30 5.85
C CYS A 67 1.95 20.21 7.08
N VAL A 68 0.80 20.67 7.60
CA VAL A 68 0.77 21.50 8.81
C VAL A 68 1.34 20.72 10.00
N ALA A 69 0.88 19.49 10.21
CA ALA A 69 1.35 18.63 11.29
C ALA A 69 2.87 18.43 11.23
N ARG A 70 3.41 18.07 10.05
CA ARG A 70 4.84 17.90 9.83
C ARG A 70 5.62 19.14 10.25
N HIS A 71 5.33 20.29 9.66
CA HIS A 71 6.15 21.50 9.85
C HIS A 71 6.09 22.03 11.28
N PHE A 72 4.93 21.98 11.93
CA PHE A 72 4.81 22.41 13.32
C PHE A 72 5.48 21.45 14.29
N GLN A 73 5.45 20.14 14.05
CA GLN A 73 6.16 19.17 14.89
C GLN A 73 7.67 19.18 14.62
N GLU A 74 8.12 19.52 13.41
CA GLU A 74 9.53 19.71 13.09
C GLU A 74 10.12 20.96 13.78
N GLU A 75 9.36 22.05 13.83
CA GLU A 75 9.72 23.29 14.55
C GLU A 75 9.80 23.09 16.07
N ASP A 76 8.87 22.31 16.65
CA ASP A 76 8.83 21.97 18.07
C ASP A 76 8.52 20.49 18.29
N LEU A 77 9.57 19.70 18.54
CA LEU A 77 9.48 18.25 18.74
C LEU A 77 8.65 17.86 19.98
N SER A 78 8.42 18.76 20.93
CA SER A 78 7.54 18.48 22.08
C SER A 78 6.10 18.23 21.64
N ARG A 79 5.69 18.78 20.49
CA ARG A 79 4.37 18.55 19.88
C ARG A 79 4.18 17.11 19.42
N LYS A 80 5.22 16.28 19.28
CA LYS A 80 5.05 14.84 19.04
C LYS A 80 4.27 14.14 20.16
N ALA A 81 4.41 14.60 21.40
CA ALA A 81 3.64 14.08 22.52
C ALA A 81 2.20 14.65 22.56
N ARG A 82 1.96 15.76 21.85
CA ARG A 82 0.70 16.54 21.82
C ARG A 82 0.36 16.95 20.38
N PRO A 83 0.22 16.00 19.44
CA PRO A 83 0.21 16.29 17.99
C PRO A 83 -0.94 17.20 17.56
N ARG A 84 -2.05 17.18 18.31
CA ARG A 84 -3.22 18.03 18.05
C ARG A 84 -2.92 19.53 18.19
N GLU A 85 -1.89 19.91 18.94
CA GLU A 85 -1.45 21.30 19.08
C GLU A 85 -0.94 21.91 17.76
N SER A 86 -0.48 21.09 16.81
CA SER A 86 -0.09 21.56 15.48
C SER A 86 -1.23 22.25 14.71
N PHE A 87 -2.48 21.98 15.08
CA PHE A 87 -3.67 22.53 14.41
C PHE A 87 -4.37 23.63 15.22
N ALA A 88 -3.80 24.06 16.35
CA ALA A 88 -4.48 24.93 17.31
C ALA A 88 -5.01 26.24 16.71
N ALA A 89 -4.33 26.77 15.68
CA ALA A 89 -4.71 28.00 14.98
C ALA A 89 -5.71 27.82 13.83
N LEU A 90 -5.98 26.59 13.39
CA LEU A 90 -6.81 26.33 12.20
C LEU A 90 -8.30 26.24 12.56
N ARG A 91 -9.11 26.96 11.79
CA ARG A 91 -10.57 27.02 11.90
C ARG A 91 -11.17 26.88 10.50
N ALA A 92 -12.24 26.09 10.37
CA ALA A 92 -12.89 25.77 9.11
C ALA A 92 -14.33 26.29 9.07
N GLY A 93 -14.70 26.87 7.93
CA GLY A 93 -16.00 27.44 7.63
C GLY A 93 -16.34 28.69 8.43
N SER A 94 -17.47 29.30 8.08
CA SER A 94 -17.99 30.53 8.71
C SER A 94 -18.25 30.41 10.22
N CYS A 95 -18.54 29.20 10.70
CA CYS A 95 -18.76 28.90 12.11
C CYS A 95 -17.46 28.70 12.91
N GLY A 96 -16.29 28.73 12.25
CA GLY A 96 -15.00 28.62 12.91
C GLY A 96 -14.80 27.29 13.64
N ILE A 97 -15.10 26.15 13.00
CA ILE A 97 -14.95 24.83 13.61
C ILE A 97 -13.45 24.47 13.67
N PRO A 98 -12.90 23.95 14.80
CA PRO A 98 -11.52 23.49 14.82
C PRO A 98 -11.23 22.46 13.72
N PHE A 99 -10.10 22.60 13.02
CA PHE A 99 -9.81 21.79 11.83
C PHE A 99 -9.89 20.26 12.06
N PRO A 100 -9.33 19.67 13.13
CA PRO A 100 -9.46 18.24 13.38
C PRO A 100 -10.93 17.80 13.55
N ASP A 101 -11.77 18.63 14.17
CA ASP A 101 -13.18 18.31 14.39
C ASP A 101 -14.00 18.44 13.10
N TYR A 102 -13.67 19.43 12.26
CA TYR A 102 -14.23 19.54 10.92
C TYR A 102 -13.85 18.33 10.07
N PHE A 103 -12.58 17.92 10.08
CA PHE A 103 -12.09 16.78 9.32
C PHE A 103 -12.77 15.48 9.78
N ALA A 104 -12.93 15.26 11.09
CA ALA A 104 -13.65 14.12 11.64
C ALA A 104 -15.13 14.07 11.20
N ARG A 105 -15.80 15.22 11.09
CA ARG A 105 -17.17 15.30 10.54
C ARG A 105 -17.19 14.99 9.06
N LEU A 106 -16.24 15.54 8.29
CA LEU A 106 -16.09 15.29 6.86
C LEU A 106 -15.88 13.80 6.56
N THR A 107 -15.02 13.12 7.31
CA THR A 107 -14.75 11.70 7.07
C THR A 107 -15.97 10.84 7.35
N ARG A 108 -16.84 11.23 8.30
CA ARG A 108 -18.16 10.58 8.49
C ARG A 108 -19.09 10.76 7.29
N THR A 109 -19.12 11.95 6.67
CA THR A 109 -19.94 12.20 5.47
C THR A 109 -19.57 11.29 4.29
N THR A 110 -18.33 10.81 4.22
CA THR A 110 -17.91 9.86 3.17
C THR A 110 -18.63 8.50 3.23
N ARG A 111 -19.19 8.14 4.40
CA ARG A 111 -19.87 6.87 4.70
C ARG A 111 -19.01 5.63 4.44
N THR A 112 -17.70 5.72 4.62
CA THR A 112 -16.77 4.59 4.42
C THR A 112 -16.07 4.13 5.70
N GLY A 113 -16.37 4.76 6.85
CA GLY A 113 -15.63 4.54 8.10
C GLY A 113 -14.19 5.03 8.06
N HIS A 114 -13.91 6.04 7.21
CA HIS A 114 -12.59 6.64 7.09
C HIS A 114 -12.15 7.27 8.42
N PRO A 115 -10.88 7.09 8.84
CA PRO A 115 -10.37 7.66 10.09
C PRO A 115 -10.40 9.20 10.06
N ALA A 116 -10.37 9.83 11.23
CA ALA A 116 -10.36 11.30 11.38
C ALA A 116 -8.98 11.93 11.08
N ARG A 117 -8.25 11.37 10.11
CA ARG A 117 -6.97 11.85 9.55
C ARG A 117 -6.80 11.30 8.15
N ASP A 118 -5.76 11.73 7.42
CA ASP A 118 -5.38 11.04 6.18
C ASP A 118 -4.97 9.57 6.42
N CYS A 119 -5.27 8.70 5.45
CA CYS A 119 -4.89 7.29 5.47
C CYS A 119 -4.49 6.81 4.07
N TYR A 120 -4.10 5.54 3.93
CA TYR A 120 -3.74 4.96 2.63
C TYR A 120 -4.85 5.16 1.57
N ALA A 121 -6.12 4.99 1.96
CA ALA A 121 -7.25 5.19 1.05
C ALA A 121 -7.32 6.63 0.50
N SER A 122 -7.23 7.65 1.35
CA SER A 122 -7.26 9.05 0.87
C SER A 122 -5.97 9.47 0.17
N LEU A 123 -4.81 9.01 0.64
CA LEU A 123 -3.51 9.46 0.14
C LEU A 123 -3.14 8.80 -1.20
N VAL A 124 -3.50 7.53 -1.38
CA VAL A 124 -3.16 6.73 -2.56
C VAL A 124 -4.42 6.45 -3.38
N ARG A 125 -5.37 5.69 -2.82
CA ARG A 125 -6.49 5.15 -3.61
C ARG A 125 -7.37 6.24 -4.22
N TRP A 126 -7.81 7.21 -3.43
CA TRP A 126 -8.71 8.25 -3.91
C TRP A 126 -7.98 9.38 -4.64
N ASN A 127 -6.69 9.58 -4.34
CA ASN A 127 -5.85 10.62 -4.92
C ASN A 127 -5.39 10.28 -6.34
N VAL A 128 -4.84 9.08 -6.53
CA VAL A 128 -4.35 8.63 -7.84
C VAL A 128 -5.54 8.34 -8.75
N PRO A 129 -5.46 8.64 -10.06
CA PRO A 129 -6.55 8.37 -10.99
C PRO A 129 -6.98 6.89 -11.00
N THR A 130 -8.18 6.66 -11.53
CA THR A 130 -8.73 5.31 -11.69
C THR A 130 -7.75 4.44 -12.48
N ILE A 131 -7.48 3.25 -11.97
CA ILE A 131 -6.72 2.23 -12.69
C ILE A 131 -7.68 1.18 -13.22
N GLU A 132 -7.56 0.88 -14.51
CA GLU A 132 -8.18 -0.29 -15.13
C GLU A 132 -7.10 -1.32 -15.45
N VAL A 133 -7.37 -2.58 -15.09
CA VAL A 133 -6.52 -3.73 -15.43
C VAL A 133 -7.19 -4.50 -16.55
N ARG A 134 -6.48 -4.74 -17.65
CA ARG A 134 -6.89 -5.60 -18.78
C ARG A 134 -5.88 -6.71 -18.97
N ILE A 135 -6.30 -7.84 -19.53
CA ILE A 135 -5.41 -8.96 -19.83
C ILE A 135 -5.31 -9.11 -21.34
N GLY A 136 -4.09 -8.98 -21.89
CA GLY A 136 -3.82 -9.13 -23.33
C GLY A 136 -4.69 -8.23 -24.22
N GLY A 137 -4.88 -6.96 -23.86
CA GLY A 137 -5.78 -6.04 -24.58
C GLY A 137 -7.28 -6.38 -24.52
N GLY A 138 -7.67 -7.39 -23.74
CA GLY A 138 -9.05 -7.83 -23.58
C GLY A 138 -9.93 -6.92 -22.72
N PRO A 139 -11.11 -7.41 -22.27
CA PRO A 139 -11.99 -6.64 -21.41
C PRO A 139 -11.32 -6.29 -20.07
N VAL A 140 -11.84 -5.25 -19.43
CA VAL A 140 -11.40 -4.84 -18.09
C VAL A 140 -11.73 -5.94 -17.09
N VAL A 141 -10.70 -6.45 -16.40
CA VAL A 141 -10.83 -7.50 -15.38
C VAL A 141 -10.96 -6.94 -13.96
N SER A 142 -10.45 -5.72 -13.73
CA SER A 142 -10.58 -5.02 -12.45
C SER A 142 -10.49 -3.51 -12.63
N VAL A 143 -11.18 -2.78 -11.76
CA VAL A 143 -11.17 -1.32 -11.69
C VAL A 143 -10.90 -0.90 -10.25
N LEU A 144 -9.88 -0.08 -10.05
CA LEU A 144 -9.59 0.54 -8.76
C LEU A 144 -9.82 2.06 -8.85
N PRO A 145 -10.98 2.58 -8.39
CA PRO A 145 -11.40 3.95 -8.67
C PRO A 145 -10.56 5.00 -7.94
N GLY A 146 -10.30 6.12 -8.62
CA GLY A 146 -9.87 7.38 -8.02
C GLY A 146 -11.06 8.32 -7.81
N CYS A 147 -10.88 9.41 -7.06
CA CYS A 147 -11.94 10.39 -6.80
C CYS A 147 -11.84 11.65 -7.68
N PHE A 148 -10.80 11.79 -8.49
CA PHE A 148 -10.58 12.95 -9.35
C PHE A 148 -10.61 12.57 -10.83
N ALA A 149 -11.13 13.45 -11.67
CA ALA A 149 -11.24 13.26 -13.13
C ALA A 149 -10.03 13.82 -13.89
N ASP A 150 -9.24 14.70 -13.27
CA ASP A 150 -8.22 15.51 -13.93
C ASP A 150 -6.88 14.80 -14.17
N LEU A 151 -6.82 13.47 -14.01
CA LEU A 151 -5.64 12.62 -14.21
C LEU A 151 -4.37 13.00 -13.41
N ARG A 152 -4.46 13.98 -12.51
CA ARG A 152 -3.32 14.48 -11.73
C ARG A 152 -3.22 13.75 -10.40
N VAL A 153 -2.02 13.69 -9.84
CA VAL A 153 -1.77 13.19 -8.49
C VAL A 153 -1.40 14.35 -7.59
N ARG A 154 -2.10 14.50 -6.47
CA ARG A 154 -1.80 15.52 -5.46
C ARG A 154 -0.62 15.03 -4.62
N THR A 155 0.36 15.89 -4.41
CA THR A 155 1.62 15.56 -3.76
C THR A 155 1.95 16.59 -2.70
N TYR A 156 2.87 16.26 -1.79
CA TYR A 156 3.26 17.20 -0.74
C TYR A 156 4.17 18.27 -1.31
N THR A 157 5.12 17.90 -2.16
CA THR A 157 6.18 18.82 -2.62
C THR A 157 6.14 19.10 -4.11
N GLY A 158 5.29 18.44 -4.89
CA GLY A 158 5.31 18.53 -6.35
C GLY A 158 6.51 17.84 -7.00
N ASP A 159 7.34 17.11 -6.23
CA ASP A 159 8.43 16.33 -6.80
C ASP A 159 7.87 15.16 -7.64
N PRO A 160 8.32 15.00 -8.91
CA PRO A 160 7.82 13.94 -9.80
C PRO A 160 7.99 12.51 -9.26
N SER A 161 8.94 12.30 -8.33
CA SER A 161 9.12 11.00 -7.69
C SER A 161 8.02 10.67 -6.68
N GLU A 162 7.35 11.68 -6.08
CA GLU A 162 6.17 11.45 -5.23
C GLU A 162 4.99 10.95 -6.07
N VAL A 163 4.77 11.55 -7.25
CA VAL A 163 3.77 11.09 -8.23
C VAL A 163 4.05 9.64 -8.61
N SER A 164 5.28 9.35 -9.03
CA SER A 164 5.68 8.01 -9.46
C SER A 164 5.53 6.98 -8.34
N PHE A 165 5.80 7.37 -7.09
CA PHE A 165 5.63 6.49 -5.93
C PHE A 165 4.15 6.21 -5.62
N PHE A 166 3.28 7.23 -5.62
CA PHE A 166 1.84 7.00 -5.43
C PHE A 166 1.23 6.17 -6.56
N GLU A 167 1.62 6.41 -7.80
CA GLU A 167 1.21 5.56 -8.93
C GLU A 167 1.67 4.12 -8.77
N LEU A 168 2.91 3.87 -8.32
CA LEU A 168 3.40 2.52 -8.04
C LEU A 168 2.49 1.80 -7.06
N LEU A 169 2.15 2.45 -5.94
CA LEU A 169 1.29 1.86 -4.90
C LEU A 169 -0.09 1.53 -5.46
N LYS A 170 -0.75 2.48 -6.11
CA LYS A 170 -2.08 2.31 -6.70
C LYS A 170 -2.12 1.22 -7.78
N LYS A 171 -1.11 1.19 -8.68
CA LYS A 171 -1.01 0.19 -9.75
C LYS A 171 -0.77 -1.20 -9.18
N SER A 172 0.06 -1.31 -8.12
CA SER A 172 0.27 -2.57 -7.39
C SER A 172 -1.05 -3.04 -6.76
N GLU A 173 -1.73 -2.18 -6.01
CA GLU A 173 -3.03 -2.48 -5.38
C GLU A 173 -4.07 -2.94 -6.42
N ALA A 174 -4.14 -2.31 -7.60
CA ALA A 174 -5.10 -2.68 -8.65
C ALA A 174 -4.84 -4.09 -9.23
N LEU A 175 -3.57 -4.44 -9.44
CA LEU A 175 -3.17 -5.78 -9.87
C LEU A 175 -3.43 -6.82 -8.77
N GLU A 176 -3.16 -6.46 -7.51
CA GLU A 176 -3.44 -7.32 -6.35
C GLU A 176 -4.95 -7.55 -6.17
N LEU A 177 -5.77 -6.50 -6.34
CA LEU A 177 -7.23 -6.61 -6.36
C LEU A 177 -7.68 -7.58 -7.46
N ALA A 178 -7.16 -7.45 -8.68
CA ALA A 178 -7.50 -8.34 -9.79
C ALA A 178 -7.11 -9.80 -9.47
N ALA A 179 -5.94 -10.03 -8.86
CA ALA A 179 -5.50 -11.37 -8.45
C ALA A 179 -6.42 -11.95 -7.38
N ASN A 180 -6.78 -11.15 -6.36
CA ASN A 180 -7.68 -11.55 -5.29
C ASN A 180 -9.10 -11.85 -5.81
N GLN A 181 -9.60 -11.05 -6.76
CA GLN A 181 -10.89 -11.30 -7.43
C GLN A 181 -10.87 -12.57 -8.27
N ALA A 182 -9.75 -12.91 -8.92
CA ALA A 182 -9.61 -14.16 -9.65
C ALA A 182 -9.72 -15.38 -8.71
N LEU A 183 -9.15 -15.28 -7.50
CA LEU A 183 -9.12 -16.33 -6.48
C LEU A 183 -10.39 -16.42 -5.63
N ALA A 184 -11.11 -15.32 -5.44
CA ALA A 184 -12.26 -15.25 -4.52
C ALA A 184 -13.31 -16.35 -4.76
N PRO A 185 -13.74 -16.67 -6.00
CA PRO A 185 -14.71 -17.76 -6.22
C PRO A 185 -14.24 -19.14 -5.78
N ILE A 186 -12.92 -19.39 -5.73
CA ILE A 186 -12.38 -20.64 -5.18
C ILE A 186 -12.50 -20.60 -3.65
N ALA A 187 -12.18 -19.45 -3.04
CA ALA A 187 -12.21 -19.28 -1.59
C ALA A 187 -13.63 -19.25 -1.01
N ASP A 188 -14.61 -18.80 -1.80
CA ASP A 188 -16.02 -18.74 -1.43
C ASP A 188 -16.75 -20.06 -1.74
N GLY A 189 -16.11 -21.01 -2.43
CA GLY A 189 -16.64 -22.35 -2.72
C GLY A 189 -17.43 -22.48 -4.03
N ASP A 190 -17.62 -21.38 -4.77
CA ASP A 190 -18.30 -21.37 -6.07
C ASP A 190 -17.54 -22.16 -7.15
N VAL A 191 -16.22 -22.26 -7.02
CA VAL A 191 -15.34 -23.02 -7.90
C VAL A 191 -14.61 -24.09 -7.09
N HIS A 192 -14.86 -25.36 -7.41
CA HIS A 192 -14.16 -26.47 -6.75
C HIS A 192 -12.64 -26.36 -6.94
N ILE A 193 -11.88 -26.48 -5.86
CA ILE A 193 -10.43 -26.18 -5.81
C ILE A 193 -9.57 -27.09 -6.71
N LEU A 194 -10.05 -28.30 -7.02
CA LEU A 194 -9.39 -29.24 -7.93
C LEU A 194 -9.86 -29.16 -9.39
N SER A 195 -10.74 -28.21 -9.72
CA SER A 195 -11.28 -28.07 -11.08
C SER A 195 -10.29 -27.42 -12.04
N ALA A 196 -10.47 -27.64 -13.34
CA ALA A 196 -9.73 -26.94 -14.40
C ALA A 196 -9.94 -25.41 -14.35
N GLU A 197 -11.11 -24.96 -13.89
CA GLU A 197 -11.42 -23.55 -13.71
C GLU A 197 -10.62 -22.93 -12.55
N ALA A 198 -10.46 -23.65 -11.44
CA ALA A 198 -9.58 -23.23 -10.34
C ALA A 198 -8.14 -23.12 -10.85
N GLU A 199 -7.65 -24.09 -11.62
CA GLU A 199 -6.32 -24.04 -12.22
C GLU A 199 -6.14 -22.79 -13.11
N ARG A 200 -7.11 -22.49 -13.98
CA ARG A 200 -7.09 -21.32 -14.87
C ARG A 200 -7.03 -20.01 -14.07
N ARG A 201 -7.84 -19.88 -13.02
CA ARG A 201 -7.85 -18.71 -12.12
C ARG A 201 -6.56 -18.54 -11.35
N THR A 202 -6.00 -19.64 -10.85
CA THR A 202 -4.69 -19.68 -10.17
C THR A 202 -3.57 -19.23 -11.11
N ARG A 203 -3.58 -19.65 -12.38
CA ARG A 203 -2.61 -19.20 -13.39
C ARG A 203 -2.75 -17.69 -13.69
N LEU A 204 -3.98 -17.19 -13.81
CA LEU A 204 -4.23 -15.75 -13.99
C LEU A 204 -3.72 -14.93 -12.79
N ALA A 205 -4.08 -15.33 -11.56
CA ALA A 205 -3.60 -14.67 -10.34
C ALA A 205 -2.07 -14.70 -10.25
N THR A 206 -1.43 -15.82 -10.65
CA THR A 206 0.03 -15.92 -10.71
C THR A 206 0.63 -14.84 -11.63
N ALA A 207 0.10 -14.70 -12.85
CA ALA A 207 0.60 -13.72 -13.81
C ALA A 207 0.45 -12.28 -13.27
N LEU A 208 -0.70 -11.95 -12.70
CA LEU A 208 -0.97 -10.64 -12.08
C LEU A 208 0.01 -10.32 -10.95
N LEU A 209 0.33 -11.29 -10.07
CA LEU A 209 1.32 -11.08 -9.00
C LEU A 209 2.75 -10.95 -9.55
N LEU A 210 3.09 -11.63 -10.64
CA LEU A 210 4.38 -11.42 -11.31
C LEU A 210 4.47 -10.01 -11.91
N ASP A 211 3.36 -9.47 -12.45
CA ASP A 211 3.31 -8.09 -12.94
C ASP A 211 3.46 -7.06 -11.80
N VAL A 212 2.93 -7.34 -10.60
CA VAL A 212 3.23 -6.53 -9.39
C VAL A 212 4.73 -6.56 -9.11
N ALA A 213 5.35 -7.75 -9.16
CA ALA A 213 6.78 -7.88 -8.89
C ALA A 213 7.64 -7.12 -9.93
N HIS A 214 7.29 -7.21 -11.21
CA HIS A 214 7.93 -6.45 -12.30
C HIS A 214 7.80 -4.95 -12.08
N LEU A 215 6.58 -4.46 -11.81
CA LEU A 215 6.31 -3.05 -11.59
C LEU A 215 7.18 -2.45 -10.46
N ASN A 216 7.28 -3.16 -9.34
CA ASN A 216 8.08 -2.73 -8.19
C ASN A 216 9.59 -2.74 -8.51
N HIS A 217 10.05 -3.73 -9.26
CA HIS A 217 11.45 -3.82 -9.67
C HIS A 217 11.84 -2.74 -10.70
N ASP A 218 10.96 -2.46 -11.67
CA ASP A 218 11.16 -1.41 -12.66
C ASP A 218 11.18 -0.03 -12.02
N PHE A 219 10.29 0.21 -11.05
CA PHE A 219 10.35 1.41 -10.23
C PHE A 219 11.69 1.55 -9.51
N ALA A 220 12.18 0.47 -8.89
CA ALA A 220 13.47 0.49 -8.21
C ALA A 220 14.62 0.85 -9.16
N LYS A 221 14.57 0.43 -10.42
CA LYS A 221 15.62 0.73 -11.42
C LYS A 221 15.50 2.12 -12.06
N ARG A 222 14.37 2.79 -11.89
CA ARG A 222 14.10 4.08 -12.54
C ARG A 222 15.07 5.16 -12.07
N PRO A 223 15.74 5.88 -12.98
CA PRO A 223 16.68 6.93 -12.58
C PRO A 223 15.92 8.19 -12.12
N PRO A 224 16.51 9.02 -11.23
CA PRO A 224 15.80 10.14 -10.60
C PRO A 224 15.26 11.20 -11.57
N ASP A 225 15.97 11.47 -12.67
CA ASP A 225 15.59 12.40 -13.74
C ASP A 225 14.34 11.94 -14.50
N ARG A 226 14.01 10.64 -14.44
CA ARG A 226 12.81 10.05 -15.04
C ARG A 226 11.73 9.73 -13.99
N GLY A 227 11.77 10.39 -12.83
CA GLY A 227 10.79 10.18 -11.76
C GLY A 227 11.15 9.04 -10.80
N GLY A 228 12.39 8.54 -10.82
CA GLY A 228 12.89 7.62 -9.81
C GLY A 228 12.98 8.26 -8.43
N LEU A 229 12.55 7.54 -7.40
CA LEU A 229 12.62 8.03 -6.02
C LEU A 229 14.08 8.03 -5.53
N ARG A 230 14.50 9.15 -4.92
CA ARG A 230 15.82 9.26 -4.27
C ARG A 230 15.69 8.86 -2.80
N PRO A 231 16.56 7.99 -2.25
CA PRO A 231 16.50 7.63 -0.83
C PRO A 231 16.52 8.82 0.12
N GLY A 232 17.36 9.83 -0.15
CA GLY A 232 17.40 11.06 0.65
C GLY A 232 16.06 11.82 0.63
N HIS A 233 15.43 11.98 -0.54
CA HIS A 233 14.10 12.60 -0.63
C HIS A 233 13.05 11.80 0.13
N PHE A 234 13.06 10.47 0.00
CA PHE A 234 12.15 9.60 0.73
C PHE A 234 12.29 9.78 2.24
N MET A 235 13.50 9.63 2.77
CA MET A 235 13.77 9.63 4.22
C MET A 235 13.62 11.01 4.87
N ASP A 236 14.05 12.07 4.19
CA ASP A 236 14.19 13.39 4.79
C ASP A 236 13.00 14.31 4.51
N VAL A 237 12.24 14.03 3.45
CA VAL A 237 11.15 14.90 3.00
C VAL A 237 9.84 14.13 3.01
N PHE A 238 9.70 13.18 2.10
CA PHE A 238 8.41 12.56 1.78
C PHE A 238 7.84 11.74 2.95
N ARG A 239 8.64 10.87 3.56
CA ARG A 239 8.23 10.06 4.72
C ARG A 239 7.91 10.92 5.94
N GLN A 240 8.54 12.08 6.07
CA GLN A 240 8.37 12.96 7.23
C GLN A 240 6.98 13.63 7.27
N PHE A 241 6.16 13.50 6.22
CA PHE A 241 4.74 13.89 6.27
C PHE A 241 3.85 12.86 6.98
N ALA A 242 4.33 11.62 7.21
CA ALA A 242 3.58 10.57 7.89
C ALA A 242 3.66 10.69 9.42
N VAL A 243 3.29 11.86 9.95
CA VAL A 243 3.24 12.16 11.39
C VAL A 243 1.88 11.86 12.00
N HIS A 244 1.84 11.79 13.32
CA HIS A 244 0.60 11.69 14.08
C HIS A 244 -0.16 13.02 14.06
N TRP A 245 -1.48 12.98 13.90
CA TRP A 245 -2.38 14.12 14.13
C TRP A 245 -2.97 14.06 15.55
N GLU A 246 -3.21 12.84 16.02
CA GLU A 246 -3.64 12.53 17.37
C GLU A 246 -2.77 11.44 18.00
N ARG A 247 -2.71 11.42 19.34
CA ARG A 247 -1.93 10.40 20.04
C ARG A 247 -2.54 9.02 19.80
N GLY A 248 -1.74 8.10 19.28
CA GLY A 248 -2.16 6.71 19.04
C GLY A 248 -2.89 6.50 17.71
N ASP A 249 -3.04 7.52 16.87
CA ASP A 249 -3.46 7.32 15.49
C ASP A 249 -2.39 6.55 14.68
N VAL A 250 -2.77 6.08 13.49
CA VAL A 250 -1.85 5.34 12.61
C VAL A 250 -1.68 6.13 11.30
N PRO A 251 -0.49 6.74 11.05
CA PRO A 251 -0.25 7.51 9.84
C PRO A 251 -0.28 6.68 8.54
N PRO A 252 -0.51 7.31 7.37
CA PRO A 252 -0.61 6.59 6.11
C PRO A 252 0.68 5.86 5.76
N SER A 253 0.54 4.63 5.27
CA SER A 253 1.67 3.77 4.89
C SER A 253 1.29 2.81 3.78
N GLY A 254 2.24 2.46 2.91
CA GLY A 254 2.04 1.38 1.92
C GLY A 254 1.75 0.02 2.57
N ALA A 255 2.19 -0.19 3.82
CA ALA A 255 1.86 -1.39 4.59
C ALA A 255 0.37 -1.48 5.01
N GLN A 256 -0.45 -0.48 4.69
CA GLN A 256 -1.89 -0.48 4.92
C GLN A 256 -2.69 -0.86 3.66
N ASP A 257 -2.02 -1.26 2.57
CA ASP A 257 -2.70 -1.81 1.38
C ASP A 257 -3.55 -3.03 1.79
N PRO A 258 -4.90 -2.96 1.66
CA PRO A 258 -5.77 -4.06 2.06
C PRO A 258 -5.67 -5.27 1.14
N GLU A 259 -5.30 -5.10 -0.14
CA GLU A 259 -5.25 -6.20 -1.11
C GLU A 259 -4.01 -7.07 -0.87
N PHE A 260 -2.93 -6.47 -0.41
CA PHE A 260 -1.74 -7.18 0.06
C PHE A 260 -2.09 -8.11 1.24
N HIS A 261 -2.82 -7.60 2.24
CA HIS A 261 -3.24 -8.40 3.41
C HIS A 261 -4.29 -9.44 3.05
N ARG A 262 -5.26 -9.09 2.20
CA ARG A 262 -6.29 -10.01 1.71
C ARG A 262 -5.67 -11.22 1.04
N ARG A 263 -4.65 -11.01 0.20
CA ARG A 263 -3.92 -12.09 -0.46
C ARG A 263 -3.22 -13.01 0.54
N ASP A 264 -2.57 -12.44 1.55
CA ASP A 264 -1.89 -13.23 2.59
C ASP A 264 -2.86 -14.11 3.38
N PHE A 265 -4.08 -13.63 3.69
CA PHE A 265 -5.11 -14.47 4.30
C PHE A 265 -5.71 -15.50 3.33
N LEU A 266 -5.95 -15.12 2.06
CA LEU A 266 -6.44 -16.05 1.03
C LEU A 266 -5.48 -17.22 0.83
N LEU A 267 -4.18 -16.96 0.72
CA LEU A 267 -3.18 -17.99 0.45
C LEU A 267 -2.66 -18.67 1.71
N GLY A 268 -2.76 -18.00 2.86
CA GLY A 268 -2.14 -18.41 4.10
C GLY A 268 -0.63 -18.11 4.10
N ILE A 269 -0.11 -17.66 5.23
CA ILE A 269 1.31 -17.44 5.44
C ILE A 269 1.77 -18.06 6.75
N ALA A 270 2.99 -18.61 6.76
CA ALA A 270 3.59 -19.22 7.94
C ALA A 270 4.19 -18.15 8.87
N PHE A 271 3.35 -17.24 9.38
CA PHE A 271 3.76 -16.17 10.30
C PHE A 271 2.90 -16.20 11.57
N PRO A 272 3.50 -16.43 12.76
CA PRO A 272 2.76 -16.47 14.02
C PRO A 272 2.02 -15.16 14.29
N ASP A 273 0.79 -15.27 14.81
CA ASP A 273 -0.07 -14.15 15.23
C ASP A 273 -0.23 -13.05 14.16
N TYR A 274 -0.21 -13.45 12.88
CA TYR A 274 -0.29 -12.50 11.77
C TYR A 274 -1.60 -11.70 11.81
N ASP A 275 -2.71 -12.32 12.20
CA ASP A 275 -4.00 -11.65 12.35
C ASP A 275 -3.93 -10.50 13.39
N THR A 276 -3.28 -10.74 14.53
CA THR A 276 -3.05 -9.75 15.58
C THR A 276 -2.18 -8.61 15.07
N HIS A 277 -1.16 -8.91 14.27
CA HIS A 277 -0.35 -7.89 13.62
C HIS A 277 -1.18 -7.00 12.69
N ILE A 278 -2.04 -7.58 11.86
CA ILE A 278 -2.88 -6.84 10.91
C ILE A 278 -3.99 -6.04 11.62
N ARG A 279 -4.59 -6.57 12.70
CA ARG A 279 -5.59 -5.84 13.50
C ARG A 279 -5.08 -4.51 14.07
N ARG A 280 -3.77 -4.36 14.28
CA ARG A 280 -3.17 -3.08 14.71
C ARG A 280 -3.28 -1.98 13.64
N ASN A 281 -3.42 -2.34 12.37
CA ASN A 281 -3.59 -1.40 11.26
C ASN A 281 -5.06 -1.03 11.01
N PHE A 282 -6.02 -1.75 11.60
CA PHE A 282 -7.45 -1.50 11.40
C PHE A 282 -7.89 -0.06 11.66
N PRO A 283 -7.37 0.66 12.67
CA PRO A 283 -7.73 2.07 12.87
C PRO A 283 -7.45 2.99 11.67
N ALA A 284 -6.59 2.59 10.72
CA ALA A 284 -6.29 3.34 9.49
C ALA A 284 -6.99 2.80 8.24
N MET A 285 -7.82 1.76 8.36
CA MET A 285 -8.53 1.13 7.25
C MET A 285 -10.00 1.59 7.20
N LEU A 286 -10.65 1.43 6.05
CA LEU A 286 -12.08 1.67 5.84
C LEU A 286 -12.94 0.52 6.42
N ASP A 287 -14.23 0.76 6.65
CA ASP A 287 -15.17 -0.25 7.18
C ASP A 287 -15.16 -1.54 6.34
N GLU A 288 -15.24 -1.40 5.02
CA GLU A 288 -15.31 -2.55 4.10
C GLU A 288 -14.04 -3.39 4.11
N GLU A 289 -12.88 -2.74 4.20
CA GLU A 289 -11.58 -3.40 4.29
C GLU A 289 -11.49 -4.21 5.57
N ARG A 290 -11.88 -3.61 6.70
CA ARG A 290 -11.89 -4.31 8.00
C ARG A 290 -12.84 -5.50 8.01
N ARG A 291 -14.05 -5.35 7.43
CA ARG A 291 -15.01 -6.45 7.31
C ARG A 291 -14.46 -7.58 6.44
N THR A 292 -13.90 -7.25 5.28
CA THR A 292 -13.30 -8.22 4.36
C THR A 292 -12.16 -9.00 5.02
N LEU A 293 -11.21 -8.30 5.63
CA LEU A 293 -10.07 -8.94 6.31
C LEU A 293 -10.52 -9.78 7.50
N THR A 294 -11.49 -9.31 8.29
CA THR A 294 -12.04 -10.08 9.41
C THR A 294 -12.70 -11.38 8.94
N ALA A 295 -13.46 -11.34 7.85
CA ALA A 295 -14.09 -12.53 7.26
C ALA A 295 -13.05 -13.51 6.69
N LEU A 296 -11.90 -13.03 6.25
CA LEU A 296 -10.79 -13.88 5.78
C LEU A 296 -9.97 -14.47 6.93
N MET A 297 -9.81 -13.74 8.04
CA MET A 297 -9.14 -14.27 9.25
C MET A 297 -9.89 -15.46 9.86
N GLY A 298 -11.21 -15.54 9.67
CA GLY A 298 -12.06 -16.60 10.24
C GLY A 298 -12.23 -17.85 9.37
N ARG A 299 -11.56 -17.96 8.22
CA ARG A 299 -11.72 -19.08 7.28
C ARG A 299 -10.39 -19.81 7.03
N PRO A 300 -10.43 -21.11 6.62
CA PRO A 300 -9.26 -21.79 6.10
C PRO A 300 -8.68 -21.06 4.88
N SER A 301 -7.36 -21.05 4.74
CA SER A 301 -6.72 -20.54 3.53
C SER A 301 -6.94 -21.48 2.34
N LEU A 302 -6.80 -20.97 1.13
CA LEU A 302 -6.84 -21.75 -0.11
C LEU A 302 -5.78 -22.85 -0.12
N THR A 303 -4.61 -22.60 0.46
CA THR A 303 -3.57 -23.64 0.58
C THR A 303 -4.05 -24.75 1.49
N ALA A 304 -4.64 -24.44 2.65
CA ALA A 304 -5.18 -25.46 3.56
C ALA A 304 -6.32 -26.27 2.91
N ALA A 305 -7.27 -25.58 2.27
CA ALA A 305 -8.38 -26.21 1.56
C ALA A 305 -7.91 -27.12 0.40
N LEU A 306 -6.84 -26.73 -0.30
CA LEU A 306 -6.26 -27.55 -1.36
C LEU A 306 -5.69 -28.85 -0.81
N LEU A 307 -4.93 -28.76 0.30
CA LEU A 307 -4.34 -29.95 0.93
C LEU A 307 -5.41 -30.90 1.44
N GLU A 308 -6.43 -30.37 2.11
CA GLU A 308 -7.59 -31.14 2.57
C GLU A 308 -8.29 -31.87 1.41
N ALA A 309 -8.56 -31.18 0.30
CA ALA A 309 -9.18 -31.77 -0.88
C ALA A 309 -8.34 -32.89 -1.54
N LEU A 310 -7.02 -32.87 -1.33
CA LEU A 310 -6.09 -33.90 -1.80
C LEU A 310 -5.88 -35.03 -0.78
N GLY A 311 -6.49 -34.94 0.41
CA GLY A 311 -6.24 -35.86 1.52
C GLY A 311 -4.81 -35.75 2.05
N LEU A 312 -4.23 -34.56 2.01
CA LEU A 312 -2.87 -34.25 2.45
C LEU A 312 -2.90 -33.25 3.61
N ASP A 313 -1.86 -33.29 4.43
CA ASP A 313 -1.55 -32.25 5.41
C ASP A 313 -0.07 -31.84 5.30
N ASP A 314 0.32 -30.80 6.04
CA ASP A 314 1.69 -30.28 6.03
C ASP A 314 2.71 -31.35 6.47
N ALA A 315 2.39 -32.15 7.49
CA ALA A 315 3.28 -33.19 8.00
C ALA A 315 3.54 -34.30 6.96
N THR A 316 2.49 -34.72 6.26
CA THR A 316 2.53 -35.70 5.18
C THR A 316 3.38 -35.18 4.03
N LEU A 317 3.16 -33.93 3.61
CA LEU A 317 3.97 -33.29 2.58
C LEU A 317 5.45 -33.17 2.97
N GLU A 318 5.76 -32.88 4.24
CA GLU A 318 7.13 -32.80 4.73
C GLU A 318 7.84 -34.15 4.75
N ALA A 319 7.10 -35.23 5.00
CA ALA A 319 7.59 -36.61 5.03
C ALA A 319 7.71 -37.26 3.63
N MET A 320 7.11 -36.68 2.60
CA MET A 320 7.18 -37.22 1.24
C MET A 320 8.61 -37.28 0.69
N THR A 321 8.96 -38.44 0.13
CA THR A 321 10.16 -38.63 -0.69
C THR A 321 10.01 -37.93 -2.05
N PHE A 322 11.13 -37.73 -2.75
CA PHE A 322 11.12 -37.13 -4.09
C PHE A 322 10.21 -37.89 -5.08
N GLU A 323 10.24 -39.23 -5.06
CA GLU A 323 9.40 -40.06 -5.93
C GLU A 323 7.91 -39.94 -5.58
N GLN A 324 7.56 -39.83 -4.29
CA GLN A 324 6.18 -39.60 -3.85
C GLN A 324 5.67 -38.22 -4.29
N THR A 325 6.49 -37.18 -4.16
CA THR A 325 6.18 -35.82 -4.66
C THR A 325 5.96 -35.82 -6.18
N ARG A 326 6.81 -36.52 -6.94
CA ARG A 326 6.66 -36.64 -8.40
C ARG A 326 5.42 -37.45 -8.78
N ALA A 327 5.10 -38.51 -8.05
CA ALA A 327 3.88 -39.27 -8.25
C ALA A 327 2.63 -38.42 -7.98
N ALA A 328 2.64 -37.61 -6.91
CA ALA A 328 1.56 -36.67 -6.59
C ALA A 328 1.37 -35.63 -7.71
N LEU A 329 2.44 -35.04 -8.25
CA LEU A 329 2.34 -34.11 -9.38
C LEU A 329 1.76 -34.75 -10.65
N ARG A 330 2.14 -35.99 -10.96
CA ARG A 330 1.56 -36.71 -12.10
C ARG A 330 0.07 -36.99 -11.92
N ARG A 331 -0.34 -37.32 -10.70
CA ARG A 331 -1.75 -37.58 -10.35
C ARG A 331 -2.56 -36.28 -10.29
N HIS A 332 -1.94 -35.20 -9.85
CA HIS A 332 -2.58 -33.89 -9.63
C HIS A 332 -1.75 -32.75 -10.29
N PRO A 333 -1.77 -32.61 -11.62
CA PRO A 333 -0.95 -31.62 -12.33
C PRO A 333 -1.19 -30.15 -11.90
N MET A 334 -2.39 -29.84 -11.42
CA MET A 334 -2.79 -28.51 -10.96
C MET A 334 -1.99 -28.02 -9.74
N LEU A 335 -1.36 -28.93 -8.99
CA LEU A 335 -0.40 -28.58 -7.93
C LEU A 335 0.73 -27.68 -8.43
N GLY A 336 1.12 -27.82 -9.70
CA GLY A 336 2.11 -26.92 -10.32
C GLY A 336 1.62 -25.47 -10.42
N ALA A 337 0.35 -25.25 -10.76
CA ALA A 337 -0.23 -23.90 -10.82
C ALA A 337 -0.28 -23.27 -9.42
N TRP A 338 -0.69 -24.04 -8.41
CA TRP A 338 -0.73 -23.58 -7.01
C TRP A 338 0.65 -23.28 -6.46
N TYR A 339 1.66 -24.10 -6.77
CA TYR A 339 3.05 -23.81 -6.45
C TYR A 339 3.50 -22.48 -7.06
N CYS A 340 3.23 -22.25 -8.35
CA CYS A 340 3.59 -21.01 -9.03
C CYS A 340 2.92 -19.78 -8.39
N LEU A 341 1.65 -19.88 -7.99
CA LEU A 341 0.94 -18.81 -7.31
C LEU A 341 1.59 -18.44 -5.97
N LEU A 342 1.91 -19.43 -5.14
CA LEU A 342 2.56 -19.21 -3.85
C LEU A 342 3.97 -18.64 -4.01
N ASN A 343 4.71 -19.11 -5.02
CA ASN A 343 6.02 -18.55 -5.34
C ASN A 343 5.92 -17.11 -5.86
N ALA A 344 4.90 -16.77 -6.65
CA ALA A 344 4.64 -15.41 -7.08
C ALA A 344 4.31 -14.48 -5.88
N ASN A 345 3.48 -14.93 -4.92
CA ASN A 345 3.24 -14.22 -3.66
C ASN A 345 4.55 -13.98 -2.87
N ALA A 346 5.39 -15.02 -2.76
CA ALA A 346 6.69 -14.90 -2.12
C ALA A 346 7.60 -13.88 -2.84
N LYS A 347 7.55 -13.83 -4.17
CA LYS A 347 8.30 -12.87 -5.00
C LYS A 347 7.83 -11.44 -4.78
N VAL A 348 6.51 -11.20 -4.70
CA VAL A 348 5.94 -9.89 -4.34
C VAL A 348 6.44 -9.44 -2.97
N GLY A 349 6.41 -10.32 -1.97
CA GLY A 349 6.96 -10.03 -0.63
C GLY A 349 8.46 -9.69 -0.66
N ALA A 350 9.24 -10.38 -1.48
CA ALA A 350 10.68 -10.15 -1.62
C ALA A 350 11.00 -8.80 -2.30
N VAL A 351 10.26 -8.42 -3.36
CA VAL A 351 10.49 -7.11 -4.00
C VAL A 351 10.06 -5.95 -3.10
N HIS A 352 9.02 -6.12 -2.28
CA HIS A 352 8.64 -5.11 -1.28
C HIS A 352 9.74 -4.93 -0.23
N LEU A 353 10.33 -6.03 0.27
CA LEU A 353 11.49 -5.96 1.15
C LEU A 353 12.67 -5.25 0.46
N MET A 354 12.96 -5.57 -0.81
CA MET A 354 14.02 -4.90 -1.58
C MET A 354 13.80 -3.38 -1.67
N LEU A 355 12.56 -2.93 -1.91
CA LEU A 355 12.24 -1.50 -1.93
C LEU A 355 12.45 -0.86 -0.55
N ALA A 356 11.99 -1.50 0.51
CA ALA A 356 12.16 -1.00 1.87
C ALA A 356 13.66 -0.93 2.26
N GLU A 357 14.44 -1.94 1.91
CA GLU A 357 15.89 -1.94 2.10
C GLU A 357 16.56 -0.81 1.30
N LYS A 358 16.17 -0.62 0.04
CA LYS A 358 16.78 0.37 -0.86
C LYS A 358 16.51 1.81 -0.42
N TYR A 359 15.27 2.12 -0.02
CA TYR A 359 14.85 3.50 0.22
C TYR A 359 14.84 3.89 1.69
N LEU A 360 14.84 2.92 2.62
CA LEU A 360 14.75 3.17 4.07
C LEU A 360 15.93 2.56 4.83
N PHE A 361 16.01 1.22 4.88
CA PHE A 361 16.88 0.57 5.87
C PHE A 361 18.37 0.66 5.55
N LYS A 362 18.82 0.30 4.34
CA LYS A 362 20.25 0.37 3.99
C LYS A 362 20.78 1.80 4.04
N PRO A 363 20.08 2.82 3.50
CA PRO A 363 20.47 4.21 3.71
C PRO A 363 20.54 4.62 5.18
N GLN A 364 19.60 4.18 6.03
CA GLN A 364 19.65 4.49 7.46
C GLN A 364 20.81 3.80 8.17
N HIS A 365 21.14 2.55 7.82
CA HIS A 365 22.32 1.86 8.35
C HIS A 365 23.61 2.63 8.04
N ILE A 366 23.74 3.16 6.82
CA ILE A 366 24.87 4.02 6.43
C ILE A 366 24.91 5.29 7.30
N ARG A 367 23.76 5.92 7.59
CA ARG A 367 23.70 7.10 8.46
C ARG A 367 24.08 6.79 9.90
N ASP A 368 23.67 5.63 10.40
CA ASP A 368 24.00 5.18 11.75
C ASP A 368 25.51 4.90 11.87
N THR A 369 26.14 4.26 10.88
CA THR A 369 27.59 3.97 10.90
C THR A 369 28.46 5.20 10.64
N THR A 370 27.94 6.22 9.92
CA THR A 370 28.66 7.47 9.62
C THR A 370 28.39 8.58 10.64
N GLY A 371 27.61 8.30 11.70
CA GLY A 371 27.35 9.26 12.78
C GLY A 371 26.29 10.33 12.46
N VAL A 372 25.62 10.26 11.31
CA VAL A 372 24.50 11.15 10.96
C VAL A 372 23.25 10.85 11.81
N GLY A 373 23.02 9.57 12.13
CA GLY A 373 21.92 9.13 12.98
C GLY A 373 20.53 9.17 12.32
N ASP A 374 19.49 9.16 13.15
CA ASP A 374 18.08 9.07 12.75
C ASP A 374 17.41 10.46 12.68
N ARG A 375 16.26 10.56 12.00
CA ARG A 375 15.44 11.76 11.97
C ARG A 375 14.59 11.86 13.25
N PRO A 376 14.45 13.06 13.83
CA PRO A 376 13.76 13.22 15.10
C PRO A 376 12.23 13.20 14.97
N LEU A 377 11.68 13.48 13.79
CA LEU A 377 10.23 13.57 13.56
C LEU A 377 9.61 12.19 13.32
N VAL A 378 9.86 11.58 12.16
CA VAL A 378 9.51 10.19 11.85
C VAL A 378 10.78 9.36 11.74
N SER A 379 10.90 8.32 12.56
CA SER A 379 12.08 7.44 12.55
C SER A 379 12.23 6.73 11.20
N ASN A 380 13.47 6.62 10.75
CA ASN A 380 13.87 5.86 9.58
C ASN A 380 14.34 4.44 9.92
N ARG A 381 14.40 4.07 11.20
CA ARG A 381 14.78 2.70 11.64
C ARG A 381 13.63 1.71 11.58
N THR A 382 12.40 2.20 11.52
CA THR A 382 11.18 1.39 11.41
C THR A 382 10.30 1.93 10.28
N GLY A 383 9.42 1.11 9.73
CA GLY A 383 8.30 1.53 8.89
C GLY A 383 7.27 2.35 9.69
N THR A 384 6.36 3.04 9.01
CA THR A 384 5.34 3.89 9.66
C THR A 384 4.42 3.10 10.59
N THR A 385 4.25 1.81 10.31
CA THR A 385 3.49 0.85 11.12
C THR A 385 4.31 0.24 12.27
N GLY A 386 5.54 0.71 12.49
CA GLY A 386 6.45 0.24 13.53
C GLY A 386 7.22 -1.05 13.21
N MET A 387 7.08 -1.61 12.01
CA MET A 387 7.86 -2.78 11.58
C MET A 387 9.32 -2.42 11.31
N ASP A 388 10.25 -3.12 11.94
CA ASP A 388 11.68 -3.03 11.65
C ASP A 388 12.10 -3.93 10.46
N GLU A 389 13.34 -3.79 10.01
CA GLU A 389 13.89 -4.61 8.94
C GLU A 389 13.88 -6.12 9.28
N PRO A 390 14.31 -6.59 10.47
CA PRO A 390 14.21 -7.99 10.85
C PRO A 390 12.78 -8.56 10.75
N MET A 391 11.76 -7.81 11.16
CA MET A 391 10.37 -8.24 11.05
C MET A 391 9.93 -8.37 9.59
N LEU A 392 10.28 -7.41 8.72
CA LEU A 392 9.98 -7.51 7.28
C LEU A 392 10.72 -8.67 6.60
N VAL A 393 11.98 -8.95 6.99
CA VAL A 393 12.72 -10.13 6.54
C VAL A 393 12.01 -11.41 6.96
N ARG A 394 11.51 -11.50 8.20
CA ARG A 394 10.74 -12.65 8.69
C ARG A 394 9.44 -12.83 7.91
N LEU A 395 8.71 -11.75 7.61
CA LEU A 395 7.49 -11.79 6.80
C LEU A 395 7.77 -12.26 5.37
N ALA A 396 8.82 -11.76 4.73
CA ALA A 396 9.23 -12.22 3.40
C ALA A 396 9.56 -13.72 3.40
N ARG A 397 10.31 -14.19 4.41
CA ARG A 397 10.61 -15.62 4.59
C ARG A 397 9.39 -16.47 4.89
N ALA A 398 8.40 -15.95 5.62
CA ALA A 398 7.17 -16.67 5.92
C ALA A 398 6.40 -17.02 4.65
N ARG A 399 6.33 -16.10 3.67
CA ARG A 399 5.72 -16.36 2.35
C ARG A 399 6.48 -17.41 1.54
N GLN A 400 7.81 -17.45 1.66
CA GLN A 400 8.64 -18.47 1.00
C GLN A 400 8.52 -19.87 1.62
N ARG A 401 8.08 -19.99 2.88
CA ARG A 401 7.98 -21.25 3.62
C ARG A 401 6.60 -21.91 3.47
N HIS A 402 6.03 -21.88 2.28
CA HIS A 402 4.73 -22.51 2.01
C HIS A 402 4.84 -24.02 1.81
N ALA A 403 3.76 -24.76 2.09
CA ALA A 403 3.70 -26.22 2.04
C ALA A 403 4.11 -26.79 0.67
N LEU A 404 3.66 -26.14 -0.41
CA LEU A 404 3.90 -26.62 -1.77
C LEU A 404 5.35 -26.42 -2.27
N ARG A 405 6.27 -25.83 -1.50
CA ARG A 405 7.66 -25.57 -1.96
C ARG A 405 8.40 -26.84 -2.43
N ARG A 406 7.99 -28.01 -1.94
CA ARG A 406 8.56 -29.32 -2.30
C ARG A 406 8.29 -29.71 -3.75
N PHE A 407 7.23 -29.15 -4.35
CA PHE A 407 6.86 -29.37 -5.75
C PHE A 407 7.64 -28.47 -6.73
N GLY A 408 8.42 -27.53 -6.21
CA GLY A 408 9.30 -26.70 -7.01
C GLY A 408 10.50 -27.47 -7.59
N PRO A 409 11.19 -26.90 -8.59
CA PRO A 409 12.46 -27.45 -9.04
C PRO A 409 13.43 -27.54 -7.84
N PRO A 410 14.31 -28.56 -7.78
CA PRO A 410 15.28 -28.67 -6.70
C PRO A 410 16.21 -27.46 -6.73
N THR A 411 15.91 -26.46 -5.91
CA THR A 411 16.80 -25.31 -5.73
C THR A 411 18.07 -25.83 -5.08
N VAL A 412 19.21 -25.61 -5.74
CA VAL A 412 20.54 -25.80 -5.16
C VAL A 412 20.53 -25.17 -3.77
N ARG A 413 20.76 -25.97 -2.73
CA ARG A 413 20.98 -25.50 -1.37
C ARG A 413 22.17 -24.53 -1.38
N ARG A 414 21.90 -23.23 -1.46
CA ARG A 414 22.80 -22.20 -0.96
C ARG A 414 22.01 -21.20 -0.14
N PRO A 415 22.21 -21.16 1.18
CA PRO A 415 21.83 -20.01 1.98
C PRO A 415 22.94 -18.97 1.75
N ASP A 416 22.86 -18.22 0.66
CA ASP A 416 23.76 -17.09 0.46
C ASP A 416 22.94 -15.81 0.27
N ARG A 417 23.33 -14.76 0.99
CA ARG A 417 22.64 -13.46 1.09
C ARG A 417 22.62 -12.68 -0.24
N SER A 418 23.19 -13.24 -1.31
CA SER A 418 23.31 -12.64 -2.63
C SER A 418 22.04 -12.72 -3.49
N LEU A 419 21.02 -13.51 -3.10
CA LEU A 419 19.72 -13.60 -3.79
C LEU A 419 18.78 -12.38 -3.60
N LEU A 420 19.22 -11.36 -2.85
CA LEU A 420 18.57 -10.04 -2.85
C LEU A 420 18.87 -9.22 -4.13
N ASN A 421 19.74 -9.75 -5.00
CA ASN A 421 19.89 -9.30 -6.38
C ASN A 421 19.27 -10.39 -7.27
N ALA A 422 18.03 -10.23 -7.69
CA ALA A 422 17.36 -11.20 -8.57
C ALA A 422 17.67 -10.90 -10.06
N PRO A 423 18.51 -11.68 -10.75
CA PRO A 423 18.36 -11.88 -12.19
C PRO A 423 17.30 -12.97 -12.45
N ASP A 424 16.78 -12.98 -13.67
CA ASP A 424 15.74 -13.86 -14.26
C ASP A 424 14.28 -13.48 -13.94
N LEU A 425 13.87 -12.36 -14.55
CA LEU A 425 12.47 -11.96 -14.74
C LEU A 425 11.95 -12.26 -16.16
N GLU A 426 12.79 -12.70 -17.10
CA GLU A 426 12.40 -12.72 -18.51
C GLU A 426 11.75 -14.03 -19.00
N ASP A 427 12.00 -15.19 -18.38
CA ASP A 427 11.77 -16.47 -19.10
C ASP A 427 10.61 -17.36 -18.59
N THR A 428 9.65 -16.83 -17.81
CA THR A 428 8.51 -17.64 -17.31
C THR A 428 7.17 -16.92 -17.29
N ARG A 429 6.93 -15.95 -18.19
CA ARG A 429 5.57 -15.38 -18.30
C ARG A 429 4.62 -16.48 -18.80
N PRO A 430 3.60 -16.87 -18.02
CA PRO A 430 2.41 -17.49 -18.62
C PRO A 430 1.87 -16.50 -19.67
N GLY A 431 1.18 -16.95 -20.71
CA GLY A 431 0.68 -16.11 -21.83
C GLY A 431 -0.34 -15.02 -21.47
N PHE A 432 -0.35 -14.52 -20.23
CA PHE A 432 -1.14 -13.40 -19.73
C PHE A 432 -0.16 -12.26 -19.38
N THR A 433 -0.18 -11.17 -20.15
CA THR A 433 0.43 -9.89 -19.74
C THR A 433 -0.70 -8.93 -19.40
N ALA A 434 -0.64 -8.28 -18.24
CA ALA A 434 -1.64 -7.27 -17.87
C ALA A 434 -1.27 -5.89 -18.42
N ASP A 435 -2.25 -5.23 -19.03
CA ASP A 435 -2.18 -3.81 -19.37
C ASP A 435 -2.82 -3.02 -18.24
N VAL A 436 -2.02 -2.16 -17.58
CA VAL A 436 -2.47 -1.31 -16.47
C VAL A 436 -2.54 0.13 -16.94
N THR A 437 -3.76 0.67 -17.07
CA THR A 437 -3.98 1.99 -17.64
C THR A 437 -4.62 2.93 -16.63
N LEU A 438 -4.08 4.15 -16.53
CA LEU A 438 -4.70 5.27 -15.84
C LEU A 438 -5.82 5.83 -16.71
N VAL A 439 -7.04 5.92 -16.16
CA VAL A 439 -8.19 6.49 -16.85
C VAL A 439 -8.84 7.59 -16.01
N GLY A 440 -9.48 8.55 -16.67
CA GLY A 440 -10.29 9.55 -15.98
C GLY A 440 -11.45 8.86 -15.27
N SER A 441 -11.83 9.32 -14.07
CA SER A 441 -13.08 8.87 -13.47
C SER A 441 -14.25 9.26 -14.39
N ARG A 442 -15.10 8.29 -14.72
CA ARG A 442 -16.39 8.58 -15.37
C ARG A 442 -17.27 9.19 -14.29
N SER A 443 -17.55 10.48 -14.42
CA SER A 443 -18.42 11.26 -13.52
C SER A 443 -19.84 10.72 -13.51
#